data_AF-A0A2L0N8C2-F1
#
_entry.id   AF-A0A2L0N8C2-F1
#
_cell.length_a   1.000
_cell.length_b   1.000
_cell.length_c   1.000
_cell.angle_alpha   90.00
_cell.angle_beta   90.00
_cell.angle_gamma   90.00
#
_symmetry.space_group_name_H-M   'P 1'
#
loop_
_entity.id
_entity.type
_entity.pdbx_description
1 polymer ?
#
loop_
_entity_poly.entity_id
_entity_poly.type
_entity_poly.pdbx_seq_one_letter_code
_entity_poly.pdbx_strand_id
1 'polypeptide(L)'
;MSTAVLGAAVRGATVRGTTAPGTAALPAWAERVPAFAALALLPWLAVLAVSHEIPWVVLDLLELAALLSLDALLRRRSPAAILPACAVALLLAGDALADIGTAGTGLPLLAAVVMAGCIELPLAALCLALGRRAARA
;
A
#
# COMPACT_ATOMS: atom_id res chain seq x y z
N MET A 1 55.58 -39.74 -19.72
CA MET A 1 54.98 -40.97 -19.15
C MET A 1 54.85 -40.75 -17.64
N SER A 2 53.63 -40.89 -17.10
CA SER A 2 53.19 -41.23 -15.72
C SER A 2 54.05 -40.78 -14.51
N THR A 3 53.54 -40.24 -13.39
CA THR A 3 52.36 -40.62 -12.58
C THR A 3 51.92 -39.48 -11.63
N ALA A 4 50.62 -39.48 -11.31
CA ALA A 4 49.93 -38.61 -10.33
C ALA A 4 50.24 -38.94 -8.86
N VAL A 5 50.08 -37.98 -7.94
CA VAL A 5 49.50 -38.18 -6.58
C VAL A 5 48.79 -36.91 -6.08
N LEU A 6 47.48 -37.09 -5.84
CA LEU A 6 46.55 -36.52 -4.86
C LEU A 6 46.88 -35.25 -4.04
N GLY A 7 45.87 -34.36 -3.99
CA GLY A 7 45.12 -34.22 -2.73
C GLY A 7 45.01 -32.82 -2.12
N ALA A 8 43.88 -32.13 -2.38
CA ALA A 8 43.14 -31.38 -1.36
C ALA A 8 41.80 -30.95 -1.94
N ALA A 9 40.76 -31.76 -1.68
CA ALA A 9 39.38 -31.41 -1.95
C ALA A 9 38.95 -30.28 -1.00
N VAL A 10 38.96 -29.04 -1.48
CA VAL A 10 38.18 -27.96 -0.88
C VAL A 10 36.72 -28.27 -1.17
N ARG A 11 36.07 -29.00 -0.25
CA ARG A 11 34.63 -29.18 -0.26
C ARG A 11 33.99 -27.80 -0.11
N GLY A 12 33.39 -27.34 -1.21
CA GLY A 12 32.51 -26.19 -1.21
C GLY A 12 31.43 -26.40 -0.16
N ALA A 13 31.47 -25.59 0.90
CA ALA A 13 30.28 -25.29 1.65
C ALA A 13 29.43 -24.39 0.75
N THR A 14 28.67 -25.00 -0.16
CA THR A 14 27.47 -24.36 -0.71
C THR A 14 26.60 -24.03 0.48
N VAL A 15 26.66 -22.78 0.92
CA VAL A 15 25.62 -22.15 1.71
C VAL A 15 24.34 -22.40 0.93
N ARG A 16 23.54 -23.37 1.38
CA ARG A 16 22.16 -23.53 0.90
C ARG A 16 21.53 -22.16 1.12
N GLY A 17 21.34 -21.43 0.03
CA GLY A 17 20.58 -20.20 0.03
C GLY A 17 19.28 -20.51 0.75
N THR A 18 19.11 -19.90 1.93
CA THR A 18 17.84 -19.81 2.59
C THR A 18 16.95 -19.14 1.57
N THR A 19 16.09 -19.91 0.90
CA THR A 19 15.03 -19.36 0.06
C THR A 19 14.23 -18.45 0.98
N ALA A 20 14.47 -17.15 0.85
CA ALA A 20 13.69 -16.14 1.54
C ALA A 20 12.21 -16.50 1.31
N PRO A 21 11.38 -16.54 2.37
CA PRO A 21 9.97 -16.88 2.22
C PRO A 21 9.41 -16.00 1.11
N GLY A 22 8.90 -16.65 0.06
CA GLY A 22 8.56 -16.01 -1.19
C GLY A 22 7.76 -14.75 -0.94
N THR A 23 8.33 -13.60 -1.30
CA THR A 23 7.54 -12.39 -1.48
C THR A 23 6.56 -12.72 -2.57
N ALA A 24 5.34 -13.12 -2.19
CA ALA A 24 4.25 -13.35 -3.12
C ALA A 24 4.22 -12.15 -4.07
N ALA A 25 4.46 -12.41 -5.36
CA ALA A 25 4.48 -11.36 -6.35
C ALA A 25 3.10 -10.71 -6.36
N LEU A 26 3.03 -9.41 -6.07
CA LEU A 26 1.76 -8.68 -6.18
C LEU A 26 1.27 -8.78 -7.63
N PRO A 27 -0.01 -9.14 -7.84
CA PRO A 27 -0.54 -9.33 -9.18
C PRO A 27 -0.53 -8.01 -9.95
N ALA A 28 -0.40 -8.06 -11.28
CA ALA A 28 -0.28 -6.86 -12.11
C ALA A 28 -1.48 -5.90 -12.01
N TRP A 29 -2.67 -6.41 -11.70
CA TRP A 29 -3.86 -5.57 -11.51
C TRP A 29 -3.78 -4.70 -10.25
N ALA A 30 -2.97 -5.07 -9.25
CA ALA A 30 -2.82 -4.33 -8.00
C ALA A 30 -2.30 -2.91 -8.22
N GLU A 31 -1.50 -2.68 -9.27
CA GLU A 31 -1.00 -1.35 -9.62
C GLU A 31 -2.10 -0.38 -10.03
N ARG A 32 -3.28 -0.87 -10.42
CA ARG A 32 -4.43 -0.02 -10.79
C ARG A 32 -5.31 0.34 -9.60
N VAL A 33 -5.13 -0.33 -8.46
CA VAL A 33 -5.97 -0.12 -7.28
C VAL A 33 -5.92 1.33 -6.79
N PRO A 34 -4.76 2.02 -6.72
CA PRO A 34 -4.74 3.43 -6.31
C PRO A 34 -5.58 4.34 -7.20
N ALA A 35 -5.58 4.11 -8.52
CA ALA A 35 -6.42 4.87 -9.46
C ALA A 35 -7.91 4.59 -9.25
N PHE A 36 -8.29 3.33 -9.07
CA PHE A 36 -9.69 2.97 -8.80
C PHE A 36 -10.17 3.52 -7.46
N ALA A 37 -9.35 3.47 -6.42
CA ALA A 37 -9.66 4.05 -5.11
C ALA A 37 -9.86 5.57 -5.21
N ALA A 38 -8.96 6.26 -5.91
CA ALA A 38 -9.09 7.70 -6.17
C ALA A 38 -10.42 8.05 -6.85
N LEU A 39 -10.82 7.28 -7.87
CA LEU A 39 -12.09 7.49 -8.57
C LEU A 39 -13.30 7.17 -7.68
N ALA A 40 -13.22 6.12 -6.85
CA ALA A 40 -14.28 5.70 -5.95
C ALA A 40 -14.56 6.74 -4.84
N LEU A 41 -13.59 7.58 -4.52
CA LEU A 41 -13.69 8.62 -3.49
C LEU A 41 -14.46 9.87 -3.97
N LEU A 42 -14.48 10.13 -5.29
CA LEU A 42 -15.11 11.34 -5.86
C LEU A 42 -16.60 11.53 -5.52
N PRO A 43 -17.47 10.48 -5.55
CA PRO A 43 -18.86 10.65 -5.17
C PRO A 43 -19.04 11.02 -3.69
N TRP A 44 -18.23 10.44 -2.80
CA TRP A 44 -18.29 10.74 -1.36
C TRP A 44 -17.83 12.17 -1.07
N LEU A 45 -16.72 12.58 -1.68
CA LEU A 45 -16.23 13.96 -1.63
C LEU A 45 -17.30 14.97 -2.06
N ALA A 46 -18.08 14.66 -3.11
CA ALA A 46 -19.18 15.52 -3.55
C ALA A 46 -20.30 15.62 -2.51
N VAL A 47 -20.65 14.52 -1.84
CA VAL A 47 -21.61 14.52 -0.72
C VAL A 47 -21.10 15.37 0.43
N LEU A 48 -19.85 15.20 0.85
CA LEU A 48 -19.24 15.99 1.93
C LEU A 48 -19.22 17.49 1.60
N ALA A 49 -18.88 17.83 0.36
CA ALA A 49 -18.85 19.22 -0.10
C ALA A 49 -20.23 19.89 -0.04
N VAL A 50 -21.28 19.19 -0.48
CA VAL A 50 -22.67 19.69 -0.42
C VAL A 50 -23.17 19.76 1.02
N SER A 51 -22.73 18.85 1.89
CA SER A 51 -23.04 18.85 3.33
C SER A 51 -22.22 19.86 4.15
N HIS A 52 -21.32 20.62 3.53
CA HIS A 52 -20.41 21.56 4.21
C HIS A 52 -19.52 20.93 5.29
N GLU A 53 -19.16 19.67 5.11
CA GLU A 53 -18.31 18.86 5.99
C GLU A 53 -16.82 19.14 5.70
N ILE A 54 -16.42 20.42 5.77
CA ILE A 54 -15.13 20.92 5.27
C ILE A 54 -13.90 20.15 5.78
N PRO A 55 -13.79 19.78 7.07
CA PRO A 55 -12.63 19.01 7.54
C PRO A 55 -12.44 17.69 6.78
N TRP A 56 -13.55 17.00 6.51
CA TRP A 56 -13.58 15.72 5.79
C TRP A 56 -13.31 15.92 4.30
N VAL A 57 -13.85 16.99 3.69
CA VAL A 57 -13.52 17.38 2.30
C VAL A 57 -12.02 17.58 2.11
N VAL A 58 -11.35 18.24 3.07
CA VAL A 58 -9.91 18.49 2.99
C VAL A 58 -9.12 17.18 3.11
N LEU A 59 -9.51 16.30 4.04
CA LEU A 59 -8.89 14.99 4.21
C LEU A 59 -9.00 14.15 2.93
N ASP A 60 -10.21 14.00 2.39
CA ASP A 60 -10.50 13.29 1.15
C ASP A 60 -9.71 13.84 -0.05
N LEU A 61 -9.56 15.16 -0.15
CA LEU A 61 -8.74 15.77 -1.21
C LEU A 61 -7.26 15.43 -1.07
N LEU A 62 -6.73 15.36 0.15
CA LEU A 62 -5.36 14.93 0.40
C LEU A 62 -5.17 13.46 0.04
N GLU A 63 -6.13 12.60 0.39
CA GLU A 63 -6.13 11.19 0.01
C GLU A 63 -6.16 11.00 -1.50
N LEU A 64 -7.09 11.67 -2.17
CA LEU A 64 -7.22 11.67 -3.62
C LEU A 64 -5.89 12.09 -4.27
N ALA A 65 -5.30 13.20 -3.81
CA ALA A 65 -4.03 13.70 -4.34
C ALA A 65 -2.88 12.71 -4.11
N ALA A 66 -2.80 12.10 -2.94
CA ALA A 66 -1.79 11.11 -2.60
C ALA A 66 -1.93 9.82 -3.43
N LEU A 67 -3.15 9.32 -3.62
CA LEU A 67 -3.46 8.16 -4.44
C LEU A 67 -3.09 8.38 -5.91
N LEU A 68 -3.47 9.53 -6.47
CA LEU A 68 -3.11 9.90 -7.85
C LEU A 68 -1.61 10.10 -8.03
N SER A 69 -0.93 10.66 -7.03
CA SER A 69 0.54 10.82 -7.04
C SER A 69 1.25 9.47 -7.00
N LEU A 70 0.77 8.55 -6.14
CA LEU A 70 1.27 7.18 -6.07
C LEU A 70 1.09 6.47 -7.42
N ASP A 71 -0.11 6.48 -7.96
CA ASP A 71 -0.47 5.88 -9.25
C ASP A 71 0.41 6.43 -10.40
N ALA A 72 0.61 7.75 -10.47
CA ALA A 72 1.49 8.37 -11.44
C ALA A 72 2.96 7.91 -11.32
N LEU A 73 3.48 7.78 -10.10
CA LEU A 73 4.86 7.34 -9.86
C LEU A 73 5.04 5.84 -10.08
N LEU A 74 4.03 5.02 -9.77
CA LEU A 74 4.01 3.59 -10.10
C LEU A 74 4.07 3.37 -11.62
N ARG A 75 3.26 4.11 -12.40
CA ARG A 75 3.32 4.07 -13.88
C ARG A 75 4.68 4.46 -14.44
N ARG A 76 5.37 5.39 -13.78
CA ARG A 76 6.73 5.83 -14.15
C ARG A 76 7.82 4.86 -13.66
N ARG A 77 7.45 3.79 -12.93
CA ARG A 77 8.38 2.88 -12.24
C ARG A 77 9.42 3.62 -11.40
N SER A 78 9.00 4.68 -10.72
CA SER A 78 9.89 5.53 -9.94
C SER A 78 10.06 4.97 -8.52
N PRO A 79 11.29 4.89 -7.99
CA PRO A 79 11.51 4.51 -6.59
C PRO A 79 10.93 5.55 -5.62
N ALA A 80 10.67 6.78 -6.09
CA ALA A 80 10.02 7.82 -5.31
C ALA A 80 8.56 7.48 -4.94
N ALA A 81 7.95 6.45 -5.55
CA ALA A 81 6.59 5.99 -5.22
C ALA A 81 6.42 5.57 -3.74
N ILE A 82 7.52 5.29 -3.02
CA ILE A 82 7.45 4.99 -1.58
C ILE A 82 6.92 6.16 -0.75
N LEU A 83 7.23 7.40 -1.11
CA LEU A 83 6.80 8.59 -0.37
C LEU A 83 5.28 8.77 -0.38
N PRO A 84 4.60 8.86 -1.54
CA PRO A 84 3.13 8.95 -1.56
C PRO A 84 2.49 7.65 -1.06
N ALA A 85 3.12 6.48 -1.19
CA ALA A 85 2.59 5.25 -0.60
C ALA A 85 2.50 5.33 0.93
N CYS A 86 3.54 5.86 1.59
CA CYS A 86 3.50 6.14 3.03
C CYS A 86 2.45 7.21 3.37
N ALA A 87 2.34 8.25 2.55
CA ALA A 87 1.33 9.30 2.75
C ALA A 87 -0.09 8.74 2.68
N VAL A 88 -0.42 7.96 1.64
CA VAL A 88 -1.72 7.27 1.51
C VAL A 88 -1.99 6.37 2.70
N ALA A 89 -1.00 5.58 3.13
CA ALA A 89 -1.18 4.67 4.25
C ALA A 89 -1.46 5.42 5.57
N LEU A 90 -0.81 6.55 5.80
CA LEU A 90 -1.04 7.40 6.98
C LEU A 90 -2.39 8.10 6.92
N LEU A 91 -2.78 8.61 5.75
CA LEU A 91 -4.06 9.28 5.57
C LEU A 91 -5.22 8.30 5.80
N LEU A 92 -5.23 7.14 5.13
CA LEU A 92 -6.27 6.13 5.30
C LEU A 92 -6.35 5.57 6.73
N ALA A 93 -5.21 5.40 7.41
CA ALA A 93 -5.21 4.98 8.80
C ALA A 93 -5.71 6.09 9.75
N GLY A 94 -5.44 7.35 9.40
CA GLY A 94 -5.96 8.52 10.10
C GLY A 94 -7.46 8.71 9.89
N ASP A 95 -7.93 8.50 8.67
CA ASP A 95 -9.34 8.51 8.28
C ASP A 95 -10.12 7.44 9.06
N ALA A 96 -9.65 6.19 9.03
CA ALA A 96 -10.19 5.10 9.85
C ALA A 96 -10.31 5.44 11.33
N LEU A 97 -9.26 6.06 11.88
CA LEU A 97 -9.23 6.47 13.29
C LEU A 97 -10.24 7.58 13.56
N ALA A 98 -10.35 8.55 12.66
CA ALA A 98 -11.27 9.67 12.78
C ALA A 98 -12.73 9.22 12.64
N ASP A 99 -13.04 8.37 11.67
CA ASP A 99 -14.36 7.77 11.47
C ASP A 99 -14.82 6.98 12.71
N ILE A 100 -13.98 6.08 13.21
CA ILE A 100 -14.29 5.30 14.43
C ILE A 100 -14.39 6.22 15.66
N GLY A 101 -13.48 7.20 15.78
CA GLY A 101 -13.38 8.09 16.93
C GLY A 101 -14.50 9.12 17.02
N THR A 102 -15.09 9.49 15.89
CA THR A 102 -16.19 10.47 15.81
C THR A 102 -17.56 9.82 15.58
N ALA A 103 -17.61 8.53 15.26
CA ALA A 103 -18.85 7.80 15.09
C ALA A 103 -19.72 7.81 16.35
N GLY A 104 -21.02 8.04 16.14
CA GLY A 104 -22.04 7.78 17.16
C GLY A 104 -22.15 6.29 17.50
N THR A 105 -22.79 5.98 18.63
CA THR A 105 -22.98 4.57 19.05
C THR A 105 -23.96 3.80 18.14
N GLY A 106 -23.83 2.47 18.14
CA GLY A 106 -24.72 1.57 17.40
C GLY A 106 -24.28 1.34 15.95
N LEU A 107 -25.20 1.53 15.00
CA LEU A 107 -24.94 1.27 13.58
C LEU A 107 -23.82 2.12 12.96
N PRO A 108 -23.68 3.44 13.26
CA PRO A 108 -22.59 4.25 12.71
C PRO A 108 -21.21 3.71 13.10
N LEU A 109 -21.01 3.37 14.38
CA LEU A 109 -19.76 2.76 14.84
C LEU A 109 -19.48 1.41 14.17
N LEU A 110 -20.48 0.55 14.03
CA LEU A 110 -20.31 -0.73 13.32
C LEU A 110 -19.91 -0.51 11.86
N ALA A 111 -20.54 0.46 11.18
CA ALA A 111 -20.20 0.81 9.80
C ALA A 111 -18.75 1.32 9.69
N ALA A 112 -18.33 2.22 10.58
CA ALA A 112 -16.96 2.74 10.62
C ALA A 112 -15.93 1.62 10.83
N VAL A 113 -16.16 0.72 11.80
CA VAL A 113 -15.25 -0.41 12.06
C VAL A 113 -15.16 -1.37 10.87
N VAL A 114 -16.29 -1.65 10.21
CA VAL A 114 -16.31 -2.51 9.02
C VAL A 114 -15.61 -1.82 7.86
N MET A 115 -15.83 -0.52 7.63
CA MET A 115 -15.15 0.23 6.57
C MET A 115 -13.64 0.25 6.79
N ALA A 116 -13.20 0.57 8.00
CA ALA A 116 -11.78 0.55 8.38
C ALA A 116 -11.14 -0.82 8.17
N GLY A 117 -11.80 -1.88 8.65
CA GLY A 117 -11.26 -3.25 8.58
C GLY A 117 -11.27 -3.85 7.18
N CYS A 118 -12.22 -3.47 6.32
CA CYS A 118 -12.41 -4.08 5.01
C CYS A 118 -11.86 -3.24 3.84
N ILE A 119 -11.75 -1.92 4.00
CA ILE A 119 -11.41 -0.99 2.93
C ILE A 119 -10.14 -0.21 3.25
N GLU A 120 -10.17 0.67 4.25
CA GLU A 120 -9.07 1.63 4.49
C GLU A 120 -7.75 0.93 4.87
N LEU A 121 -7.75 0.08 5.91
CA LEU A 121 -6.52 -0.56 6.38
C LEU A 121 -5.95 -1.56 5.35
N PRO A 122 -6.75 -2.41 4.68
CA PRO A 122 -6.27 -3.24 3.58
C PRO A 122 -5.70 -2.43 2.42
N LEU A 123 -6.36 -1.33 2.03
CA LEU A 123 -5.89 -0.44 0.96
C LEU A 123 -4.58 0.25 1.34
N ALA A 124 -4.47 0.75 2.58
CA ALA A 124 -3.25 1.34 3.13
C ALA A 124 -2.07 0.35 3.06
N ALA A 125 -2.29 -0.89 3.50
CA ALA A 125 -1.28 -1.95 3.45
C ALA A 125 -0.86 -2.28 2.01
N LEU A 126 -1.82 -2.35 1.08
CA LEU A 126 -1.55 -2.61 -0.33
C LEU A 126 -0.74 -1.47 -0.97
N CYS A 127 -1.13 -0.22 -0.77
CA CYS A 127 -0.41 0.95 -1.28
C CYS A 127 1.02 1.01 -0.76
N LEU A 128 1.23 0.74 0.52
CA LEU A 128 2.57 0.65 1.11
C LEU A 128 3.39 -0.50 0.50
N ALA A 129 2.80 -1.66 0.28
CA ALA A 129 3.47 -2.79 -0.37
C ALA A 129 3.87 -2.46 -1.82
N LEU A 130 3.01 -1.77 -2.58
CA LEU A 130 3.32 -1.31 -3.93
C LEU A 130 4.48 -0.31 -3.95
N GLY A 131 4.47 0.69 -3.06
CA GLY A 131 5.56 1.65 -2.92
C GLY A 131 6.89 1.00 -2.56
N ARG A 132 6.88 0.04 -1.61
CA ARG A 132 8.07 -0.73 -1.23
C ARG A 132 8.61 -1.58 -2.37
N ARG A 133 7.73 -2.13 -3.21
CA ARG A 133 8.13 -2.89 -4.40
C ARG A 133 8.77 -1.97 -5.44
N ALA A 134 8.18 -0.81 -5.71
CA ALA A 134 8.71 0.17 -6.66
C ALA A 134 10.09 0.73 -6.23
N ALA A 135 10.33 0.88 -4.93
CA ALA A 135 11.63 1.30 -4.40
C ALA A 135 12.74 0.23 -4.49
N ARG A 136 12.38 -1.03 -4.78
CA ARG A 136 13.31 -2.17 -4.92
C ARG A 136 13.52 -2.61 -6.36
N ALA A 137 12.71 -2.10 -7.29
CA ALA A 137 12.78 -2.40 -8.72
C ALA A 137 13.83 -1.51 -9.41
#